data_AF-A0A8H3I4A0-F1
#
_entry.id   AF-A0A8H3I4A0-F1
#
_cell.length_a   1.000
_cell.length_b   1.000
_cell.length_c   1.000
_cell.angle_alpha   90.00
_cell.angle_beta   90.00
_cell.angle_gamma   90.00
#
_symmetry.space_group_name_H-M   'P 1'
#
loop_
_entity.id
_entity.type
_entity.pdbx_description
1 polymer ?
#
loop_
_entity_poly.entity_id
_entity_poly.type
_entity_poly.pdbx_seq_one_letter_code
_entity_poly.pdbx_strand_id
1 'polypeptide(L)'
;MARDIRQLRAFISHIEQRGDMTDHGFFSVEKRDLKQRLDQVNAQLDLAKQSRTRIGLDQELSNEPIAKCLYPEGVKTNDGDVWNGYKAWCQDHNGSLHVEAIKSTIGGVKWLTGEVIELSLYQQPSKLFVTPLKPVPENHRDDEVRVDDIALLLGQYVAIGERDEDSSRPTAAFSMINYLRIVSMEEENQSRGGKNRIPESNAKVECRFN
;
A
#
# COMPACT_ATOMS: atom_id res chain seq x y z
N MET A 1 19.52 26.12 20.68
CA MET A 1 19.17 26.26 19.25
C MET A 1 19.73 27.54 18.61
N ALA A 2 19.23 28.76 18.88
CA ALA A 2 19.78 29.97 18.23
C ALA A 2 21.20 30.37 18.72
N ARG A 3 21.60 29.94 19.93
CA ARG A 3 22.93 30.16 20.51
C ARG A 3 24.01 29.28 19.87
N ASP A 4 23.68 28.04 19.54
CA ASP A 4 24.58 27.07 18.90
C ASP A 4 24.98 27.48 17.47
N ILE A 5 24.03 28.09 16.74
CA ILE A 5 24.25 28.52 15.35
C ILE A 5 25.26 29.69 15.29
N ARG A 6 25.25 30.59 16.28
CA ARG A 6 26.23 31.69 16.35
C ARG A 6 27.62 31.20 16.72
N GLN A 7 27.70 30.20 17.61
CA GLN A 7 28.98 29.59 17.98
C GLN A 7 29.59 28.80 16.82
N LEU A 8 28.78 28.06 16.07
CA LEU A 8 29.22 27.37 14.84
C LEU A 8 29.73 28.35 13.78
N ARG A 9 29.06 29.48 13.57
CA ARG A 9 29.53 30.51 12.63
C ARG A 9 30.85 31.16 13.05
N ALA A 10 31.00 31.44 14.34
CA ALA A 10 32.24 32.00 14.89
C ALA A 10 33.42 31.01 14.78
N PHE A 11 33.14 29.71 14.97
CA PHE A 11 34.14 28.66 14.83
C PHE A 11 34.59 28.48 13.37
N ILE A 12 33.66 28.54 12.43
CA ILE A 12 33.95 28.48 10.98
C ILE A 12 34.81 29.66 10.55
N SER A 13 34.47 30.89 10.97
CA SER A 13 35.27 32.06 10.60
C SER A 13 36.69 32.00 11.19
N HIS A 14 36.85 31.38 12.35
CA HIS A 14 38.17 31.23 12.98
C HIS A 14 39.05 30.20 12.26
N ILE A 15 38.46 29.16 11.66
CA ILE A 15 39.17 28.18 10.83
C ILE A 15 39.58 28.79 9.48
N GLU A 16 38.69 29.58 8.88
CA GLU A 16 38.98 30.29 7.61
C GLU A 16 40.13 31.28 7.77
N GLN A 17 40.15 32.04 8.86
CA GLN A 17 41.20 33.03 9.15
C GLN A 17 42.57 32.39 9.43
N ARG A 18 42.58 31.14 9.90
CA ARG A 18 43.81 30.37 10.16
C ARG A 18 44.32 29.63 8.91
N GLY A 19 43.41 29.33 7.97
CA GLY A 19 43.71 28.65 6.70
C GLY A 19 44.38 29.53 5.63
N ASP A 20 44.52 30.84 5.87
CA ASP A 20 45.21 31.79 4.98
C ASP A 20 46.69 32.03 5.36
N MET A 21 47.18 31.49 6.48
CA MET A 21 48.57 31.67 6.92
C MET A 21 49.51 30.46 6.70
N THR A 22 49.01 29.33 6.20
CA THR A 22 49.83 28.14 5.94
C THR A 22 49.65 27.66 4.50
N ASP A 23 50.31 28.36 3.58
CA ASP A 23 50.42 27.98 2.18
C ASP A 23 51.54 26.96 1.99
N HIS A 24 51.23 25.65 2.00
CA HIS A 24 52.10 24.59 1.49
C HIS A 24 51.28 23.63 0.60
N GLY A 25 51.14 23.98 -0.68
CA GLY A 25 51.13 23.13 -1.89
C GLY A 25 50.19 21.91 -2.00
N PHE A 26 50.14 21.03 -1.02
CA PHE A 26 49.41 19.75 -1.07
C PHE A 26 47.93 19.87 -0.66
N PHE A 27 47.60 20.83 0.22
CA PHE A 27 46.23 21.04 0.67
C PHE A 27 45.34 21.75 -0.34
N SER A 28 45.87 22.25 -1.46
CA SER A 28 45.10 23.05 -2.43
C SER A 28 44.09 22.22 -3.22
N VAL A 29 44.42 20.97 -3.56
CA VAL A 29 43.55 20.07 -4.32
C VAL A 29 42.44 19.51 -3.43
N GLU A 30 42.78 19.06 -2.21
CA GLU A 30 41.79 18.61 -1.23
C GLU A 30 40.90 19.76 -0.74
N LYS A 31 41.44 20.96 -0.52
CA LYS A 31 40.65 22.16 -0.20
C LYS A 31 39.72 22.55 -1.34
N ARG A 32 40.15 22.35 -2.59
CA ARG A 32 39.32 22.61 -3.78
C ARG A 32 38.21 21.57 -3.95
N ASP A 33 38.50 20.28 -3.74
CA ASP A 33 37.50 19.20 -3.77
C ASP A 33 36.48 19.37 -2.63
N LEU A 34 36.95 19.67 -1.42
CA LEU A 34 36.10 19.92 -0.27
C LEU A 34 35.21 21.15 -0.50
N LYS A 35 35.76 22.22 -1.07
CA LYS A 35 35.00 23.42 -1.43
C LYS A 35 33.95 23.11 -2.50
N GLN A 36 34.30 22.33 -3.52
CA GLN A 36 33.37 21.92 -4.57
C GLN A 36 32.23 21.06 -4.03
N ARG A 37 32.50 20.12 -3.12
CA ARG A 37 31.47 19.33 -2.44
C ARG A 37 30.59 20.20 -1.55
N LEU A 38 31.17 21.17 -0.85
CA LEU A 38 30.43 22.08 0.01
C LEU A 38 29.53 23.01 -0.81
N ASP A 39 30.01 23.49 -1.96
CA ASP A 39 29.21 24.25 -2.92
C ASP A 39 28.07 23.40 -3.51
N GLN A 40 28.33 22.12 -3.81
CA GLN A 40 27.31 21.19 -4.28
C GLN A 40 26.24 20.92 -3.22
N VAL A 41 26.64 20.70 -1.97
CA VAL A 41 25.71 20.53 -0.84
C VAL A 41 24.91 21.81 -0.61
N ASN A 42 25.54 22.98 -0.67
CA ASN A 42 24.84 24.26 -0.55
C ASN A 42 23.84 24.47 -1.68
N ALA A 43 24.19 24.14 -2.92
CA ALA A 43 23.28 24.20 -4.06
C ALA A 43 22.08 23.26 -3.89
N GLN A 44 22.30 22.04 -3.37
CA GLN A 44 21.21 21.12 -3.03
C GLN A 44 20.34 21.63 -1.88
N LEU A 45 20.96 22.27 -0.88
CA LEU A 45 20.25 22.83 0.27
C LEU A 45 19.41 24.04 -0.15
N ASP A 46 19.91 24.86 -1.07
CA ASP A 46 19.16 25.98 -1.62
C ASP A 46 18.04 25.51 -2.56
N LEU A 47 18.27 24.47 -3.37
CA LEU A 47 17.20 23.77 -4.09
C LEU A 47 16.14 23.21 -3.14
N ALA A 48 16.54 22.56 -2.05
CA ALA A 48 15.61 22.02 -1.07
C ALA A 48 14.84 23.12 -0.32
N LYS A 49 15.48 24.26 -0.01
CA LYS A 49 14.81 25.44 0.56
C LYS A 49 13.82 26.01 -0.44
N GLN A 50 14.22 26.21 -1.70
CA GLN A 50 13.33 26.71 -2.76
C GLN A 50 12.14 25.77 -2.96
N SER A 51 12.35 24.46 -2.98
CA SER A 51 11.29 23.45 -3.01
C SER A 51 10.37 23.55 -1.79
N ARG A 52 10.91 23.72 -0.58
CA ARG A 52 10.10 23.94 0.64
C ARG A 52 9.31 25.24 0.59
N THR A 53 9.89 26.32 0.07
CA THR A 53 9.18 27.60 -0.09
C THR A 53 8.11 27.51 -1.16
N ARG A 54 8.33 26.73 -2.22
CA ARG A 54 7.34 26.43 -3.26
C ARG A 54 6.19 25.60 -2.70
N ILE A 55 6.49 24.54 -1.95
CA ILE A 55 5.50 23.73 -1.19
C ILE A 55 4.73 24.62 -0.19
N GLY A 56 5.37 25.60 0.46
CA GLY A 56 4.70 26.53 1.38
C GLY A 56 3.85 27.62 0.71
N LEU A 57 4.12 27.94 -0.57
CA LEU A 57 3.39 28.93 -1.36
C LEU A 57 2.31 28.31 -2.26
N ASP A 58 2.44 27.02 -2.58
CA ASP A 58 1.36 26.21 -3.12
C ASP A 58 0.33 25.99 -2.00
N GLN A 59 -0.44 27.04 -1.72
CA GLN A 59 -1.63 27.01 -0.86
C GLN A 59 -2.79 26.23 -1.51
N GLU A 60 -2.51 25.56 -2.64
CA GLU A 60 -3.28 24.48 -3.26
C GLU A 60 -2.58 23.12 -3.11
N LEU A 61 -1.67 22.95 -2.12
CA LEU A 61 -1.44 21.62 -1.56
C LEU A 61 -2.75 21.19 -0.92
N SER A 62 -3.51 20.51 -1.75
CA SER A 62 -4.75 19.82 -1.46
C SER A 62 -4.75 19.35 -0.01
N ASN A 63 -5.71 19.85 0.79
CA ASN A 63 -6.01 19.35 2.15
C ASN A 63 -6.58 17.92 2.09
N GLU A 64 -6.14 17.13 1.13
CA GLU A 64 -6.55 15.77 0.98
C GLU A 64 -5.73 14.92 1.94
N PRO A 65 -6.41 14.17 2.83
CA PRO A 65 -5.72 13.29 3.75
C PRO A 65 -4.83 12.33 2.94
N ILE A 66 -3.70 11.91 3.50
CA ILE A 66 -2.76 10.94 2.89
C ILE A 66 -3.49 9.69 2.37
N ALA A 67 -4.65 9.36 2.94
CA ALA A 67 -5.57 8.35 2.42
C ALA A 67 -5.89 8.53 0.92
N LYS A 68 -6.12 9.75 0.40
CA LYS A 68 -6.48 10.00 -1.00
C LYS A 68 -5.31 9.78 -1.97
N CYS A 69 -4.05 9.90 -1.53
CA CYS A 69 -2.90 9.48 -2.34
C CYS A 69 -2.79 7.96 -2.50
N LEU A 70 -3.45 7.17 -1.65
CA LEU A 70 -3.56 5.71 -1.79
C LEU A 70 -4.77 5.30 -2.64
N TYR A 71 -5.72 6.20 -2.90
CA TYR A 71 -6.97 5.93 -3.60
C TYR A 71 -7.19 6.97 -4.73
N PRO A 72 -6.85 6.65 -6.00
CA PRO A 72 -7.08 7.57 -7.10
C PRO A 72 -8.57 7.94 -7.22
N GLU A 73 -8.83 9.22 -7.46
CA GLU A 73 -10.18 9.77 -7.58
C GLU A 73 -10.92 9.16 -8.78
N GLY A 74 -12.12 8.65 -8.55
CA GLY A 74 -12.99 8.12 -9.60
C GLY A 74 -14.11 7.21 -9.07
N VAL A 75 -13.86 6.50 -7.97
CA VAL A 75 -14.86 5.65 -7.34
C VAL A 75 -15.59 6.46 -6.27
N LYS A 76 -16.79 6.97 -6.60
CA LYS A 76 -17.74 7.45 -5.59
C LYS A 76 -18.16 6.25 -4.75
N THR A 77 -17.45 5.99 -3.65
CA THR A 77 -17.90 5.07 -2.62
C THR A 77 -19.13 5.71 -1.97
N ASN A 78 -20.30 5.11 -2.17
CA ASN A 78 -21.41 5.35 -1.25
C ASN A 78 -21.00 4.63 0.04
N ASP A 79 -20.28 5.35 0.90
CA ASP A 79 -19.59 4.87 2.10
C ASP A 79 -20.56 4.26 3.13
N GLY A 80 -20.92 3.00 2.92
CA GLY A 80 -20.86 2.05 4.03
C GLY A 80 -19.42 1.56 4.08
N ASP A 81 -18.66 1.91 5.11
CA ASP A 81 -17.27 1.48 5.25
C ASP A 81 -17.24 -0.04 5.49
N VAL A 82 -17.20 -0.80 4.39
CA VAL A 82 -17.17 -2.27 4.43
C VAL A 82 -15.77 -2.68 4.88
N TRP A 83 -15.65 -3.05 6.15
CA TRP A 83 -14.40 -3.54 6.71
C TRP A 83 -14.51 -4.99 7.18
N ASN A 84 -13.73 -5.87 6.57
CA ASN A 84 -13.58 -7.26 6.99
C ASN A 84 -12.40 -7.42 7.93
N GLY A 85 -12.62 -8.01 9.10
CA GLY A 85 -11.56 -8.26 10.07
C GLY A 85 -10.47 -9.19 9.51
N TYR A 86 -9.21 -8.77 9.62
CA TYR A 86 -8.06 -9.60 9.28
C TYR A 86 -6.92 -9.34 10.26
N LYS A 87 -5.96 -10.28 10.34
CA LYS A 87 -4.69 -10.10 11.03
C LYS A 87 -3.56 -10.50 10.11
N ALA A 88 -2.46 -9.77 10.13
CA ALA A 88 -1.28 -10.12 9.37
C ALA A 88 -0.03 -9.99 10.24
N TRP A 89 0.93 -10.89 10.05
CA TRP A 89 2.23 -10.83 10.71
C TRP A 89 3.31 -11.43 9.83
N CYS A 90 4.50 -10.86 9.89
CA CYS A 90 5.67 -11.42 9.22
C CYS A 90 6.35 -12.43 10.14
N GLN A 91 6.84 -13.52 9.57
CA GLN A 91 7.62 -14.51 10.29
C GLN A 91 9.12 -14.30 9.98
N ASP A 92 9.86 -13.84 10.98
CA ASP A 92 11.24 -13.30 10.83
C ASP A 92 12.25 -14.27 10.21
N HIS A 93 12.00 -15.57 10.25
CA HIS A 93 12.95 -16.59 9.80
C HIS A 93 12.81 -17.00 8.33
N ASN A 94 11.66 -16.76 7.71
CA ASN A 94 11.39 -17.13 6.32
C ASN A 94 10.95 -15.94 5.45
N GLY A 95 10.74 -14.76 6.04
CA GLY A 95 10.27 -13.59 5.31
C GLY A 95 8.84 -13.73 4.79
N SER A 96 8.09 -14.72 5.29
CA SER A 96 6.71 -14.99 4.86
C SER A 96 5.72 -14.10 5.60
N LEU A 97 4.78 -13.50 4.86
CA LEU A 97 3.66 -12.76 5.41
C LEU A 97 2.47 -13.70 5.66
N HIS A 98 2.15 -13.95 6.92
CA HIS A 98 0.98 -14.72 7.33
C HIS A 98 -0.24 -13.82 7.44
N VAL A 99 -1.41 -14.32 7.00
CA VAL A 99 -2.65 -13.54 6.99
C VAL A 99 -3.82 -14.41 7.47
N GLU A 100 -4.41 -14.06 8.62
CA GLU A 100 -5.68 -14.62 9.10
C GLU A 100 -6.84 -13.75 8.60
N ALA A 101 -7.77 -14.38 7.88
CA ALA A 101 -8.86 -13.69 7.21
C ALA A 101 -10.06 -14.62 6.98
N ILE A 102 -11.19 -14.04 6.58
CA ILE A 102 -12.33 -14.85 6.13
C ILE A 102 -12.00 -15.42 4.76
N LYS A 103 -11.91 -16.75 4.69
CA LYS A 103 -11.72 -17.50 3.45
C LYS A 103 -13.08 -17.99 2.96
N SER A 104 -13.36 -17.74 1.68
CA SER A 104 -14.48 -18.34 0.97
C SER A 104 -14.05 -18.81 -0.41
N THR A 105 -14.96 -19.45 -1.13
CA THR A 105 -14.82 -19.85 -2.53
C THR A 105 -15.81 -19.05 -3.35
N ILE A 106 -15.40 -18.60 -4.53
CA ILE A 106 -16.26 -17.82 -5.43
C ILE A 106 -17.27 -18.76 -6.07
N GLY A 107 -18.55 -18.56 -5.78
CA GLY A 107 -19.65 -19.33 -6.37
C GLY A 107 -20.25 -18.68 -7.62
N GLY A 108 -19.99 -17.39 -7.84
CA GLY A 108 -20.48 -16.68 -9.03
C GLY A 108 -19.71 -15.38 -9.27
N VAL A 109 -19.48 -15.10 -10.55
CA VAL A 109 -18.81 -13.88 -11.03
C VAL A 109 -19.68 -13.25 -12.10
N LYS A 110 -19.97 -11.95 -11.97
CA LYS A 110 -20.70 -11.21 -12.99
C LYS A 110 -20.13 -9.80 -13.15
N TRP A 111 -19.62 -9.50 -14.32
CA TRP A 111 -19.21 -8.14 -14.68
C TRP A 111 -20.44 -7.31 -14.99
N LEU A 112 -20.73 -6.31 -14.16
CA LEU A 112 -21.86 -5.40 -14.33
C LEU A 112 -21.51 -4.23 -15.24
N THR A 113 -20.28 -3.74 -15.10
CA THR A 113 -19.67 -2.72 -15.96
C THR A 113 -18.22 -3.11 -16.22
N GLY A 114 -17.46 -2.28 -16.93
CA GLY A 114 -16.02 -2.53 -17.09
C GLY A 114 -15.19 -2.39 -15.82
N GLU A 115 -15.79 -1.83 -14.76
CA GLU A 115 -15.08 -1.54 -13.51
C GLU A 115 -15.74 -2.26 -12.32
N VAL A 116 -17.02 -2.65 -12.41
CA VAL A 116 -17.76 -3.24 -11.29
C VAL A 116 -18.04 -4.71 -11.55
N ILE A 117 -17.63 -5.53 -10.60
CA ILE A 117 -17.80 -6.98 -10.58
C ILE A 117 -18.69 -7.34 -9.40
N GLU A 118 -19.77 -8.08 -9.65
CA GLU A 118 -20.58 -8.73 -8.63
C GLU A 118 -20.00 -10.13 -8.38
N LEU A 119 -19.58 -10.38 -7.14
CA LEU A 119 -19.12 -11.67 -6.66
C LEU A 119 -20.15 -12.27 -5.71
N SER A 120 -20.45 -13.54 -5.92
CA SER A 120 -21.21 -14.38 -4.99
C SER A 120 -20.25 -15.36 -4.34
N LEU A 121 -20.21 -15.39 -3.01
CA LEU A 121 -19.33 -16.28 -2.26
C LEU A 121 -20.12 -17.50 -1.76
N TYR A 122 -19.51 -18.69 -1.81
CA TYR A 122 -20.11 -19.90 -1.26
C TYR A 122 -20.38 -19.73 0.24
N GLN A 123 -21.56 -20.18 0.67
CA GLN A 123 -22.01 -20.14 2.06
C GLN A 123 -22.16 -18.73 2.66
N GLN A 124 -22.03 -17.66 1.85
CA GLN A 124 -22.38 -16.31 2.24
C GLN A 124 -23.58 -15.85 1.40
N PRO A 125 -24.68 -15.44 2.02
CA PRO A 125 -25.84 -14.94 1.28
C PRO A 125 -25.64 -13.54 0.72
N SER A 126 -24.59 -12.85 1.15
CA SER A 126 -24.30 -11.49 0.74
C SER A 126 -23.58 -11.46 -0.60
N LYS A 127 -24.01 -10.56 -1.48
CA LYS A 127 -23.30 -10.24 -2.72
C LYS A 127 -22.24 -9.18 -2.44
N LEU A 128 -21.07 -9.36 -3.02
CA LEU A 128 -19.98 -8.40 -2.95
C LEU A 128 -19.88 -7.66 -4.27
N PHE A 129 -19.86 -6.33 -4.23
CA PHE A 129 -19.51 -5.53 -5.39
C PHE A 129 -18.08 -5.08 -5.23
N VAL A 130 -17.24 -5.47 -6.19
CA VAL A 130 -15.81 -5.21 -6.17
C VAL A 130 -15.35 -4.51 -7.44
N THR A 131 -14.22 -3.84 -7.36
CA THR A 131 -13.57 -3.15 -8.48
C THR A 131 -12.13 -3.62 -8.60
N PRO A 132 -11.62 -3.87 -9.82
CA PRO A 132 -10.21 -4.14 -10.01
C PRO A 132 -9.40 -2.88 -9.75
N LEU A 133 -8.18 -3.02 -9.25
CA LEU A 133 -7.34 -1.85 -8.97
C LEU A 133 -6.82 -1.15 -10.22
N LYS A 134 -6.82 -1.85 -11.34
CA LYS A 134 -6.48 -1.33 -12.66
C LYS A 134 -7.62 -1.67 -13.61
N PRO A 135 -7.93 -0.80 -14.59
CA PRO A 135 -8.90 -1.12 -15.62
C PRO A 135 -8.50 -2.40 -16.36
N VAL A 136 -9.43 -3.34 -16.49
CA VAL A 136 -9.21 -4.63 -17.15
C VAL A 136 -9.89 -4.61 -18.52
N PRO A 137 -9.15 -4.86 -19.62
CA PRO A 137 -9.74 -5.03 -20.94
C PRO A 137 -10.71 -6.22 -20.98
N GLU A 138 -11.76 -6.13 -21.80
CA GLU A 138 -12.82 -7.16 -21.87
C GLU A 138 -12.30 -8.57 -22.13
N ASN A 139 -11.27 -8.71 -22.94
CA ASN A 139 -10.66 -9.98 -23.31
C ASN A 139 -9.79 -10.62 -22.20
N HIS A 140 -9.55 -9.92 -21.09
CA HIS A 140 -8.75 -10.41 -19.96
C HIS A 140 -9.57 -10.60 -18.68
N ARG A 141 -10.86 -10.31 -18.71
CA ARG A 141 -11.75 -10.38 -17.53
C ARG A 141 -11.83 -11.78 -16.92
N ASP A 142 -11.79 -12.80 -17.76
CA ASP A 142 -11.86 -14.20 -17.30
C ASP A 142 -10.56 -14.65 -16.61
N ASP A 143 -9.44 -13.94 -16.78
CA ASP A 143 -8.18 -14.26 -16.12
C ASP A 143 -8.05 -13.62 -14.73
N GLU A 144 -8.85 -12.59 -14.45
CA GLU A 144 -8.76 -11.81 -13.20
C GLU A 144 -9.48 -12.47 -12.03
N VAL A 145 -10.61 -13.12 -12.31
CA VAL A 145 -11.45 -13.77 -11.31
C VAL A 145 -12.36 -14.82 -11.96
N ARG A 146 -12.36 -16.03 -11.41
CA ARG A 146 -13.15 -17.16 -11.90
C ARG A 146 -14.02 -17.75 -10.80
N VAL A 147 -15.01 -18.53 -11.22
CA VAL A 147 -15.76 -19.40 -10.31
C VAL A 147 -14.81 -20.47 -9.79
N ASP A 148 -15.00 -20.89 -8.55
CA ASP A 148 -14.18 -21.85 -7.79
C ASP A 148 -12.82 -21.33 -7.29
N ASP A 149 -12.43 -20.10 -7.63
CA ASP A 149 -11.28 -19.43 -7.03
C ASP A 149 -11.48 -19.22 -5.52
N ILE A 150 -10.37 -19.12 -4.78
CA ILE A 150 -10.36 -18.78 -3.37
C ILE A 150 -10.45 -17.26 -3.23
N ALA A 151 -11.41 -16.78 -2.45
CA ALA A 151 -11.52 -15.39 -2.04
C ALA A 151 -11.12 -15.24 -0.56
N LEU A 152 -10.18 -14.34 -0.28
CA LEU A 152 -9.89 -13.86 1.08
C LEU A 152 -10.39 -12.44 1.28
N LEU A 153 -11.18 -12.22 2.32
CA LEU A 153 -11.65 -10.89 2.69
C LEU A 153 -10.66 -10.22 3.66
N LEU A 154 -10.05 -9.11 3.22
CA LEU A 154 -8.95 -8.42 3.89
C LEU A 154 -9.27 -6.92 4.01
N GLY A 155 -9.94 -6.52 5.10
CA GLY A 155 -10.38 -5.14 5.26
C GLY A 155 -11.37 -4.76 4.15
N GLN A 156 -10.97 -3.80 3.33
CA GLN A 156 -11.72 -3.31 2.16
C GLN A 156 -11.40 -4.06 0.87
N TYR A 157 -10.63 -5.15 0.93
CA TYR A 157 -10.16 -5.86 -0.26
C TYR A 157 -10.57 -7.33 -0.25
N VAL A 158 -10.60 -7.91 -1.44
CA VAL A 158 -10.69 -9.35 -1.68
C VAL A 158 -9.42 -9.78 -2.39
N ALA A 159 -8.61 -10.64 -1.78
CA ALA A 159 -7.54 -11.32 -2.50
C ALA A 159 -8.08 -12.58 -3.16
N ILE A 160 -7.75 -12.76 -4.43
CA ILE A 160 -8.13 -13.91 -5.26
C ILE A 160 -6.93 -14.84 -5.32
N GLY A 161 -7.14 -16.11 -5.03
CA GLY A 161 -6.10 -17.12 -5.05
C GLY A 161 -6.51 -18.40 -5.75
N GLU A 162 -5.55 -19.05 -6.39
CA GLU A 162 -5.72 -20.37 -7.01
C GLU A 162 -5.35 -21.46 -6.01
N ARG A 163 -6.09 -22.58 -6.02
CA ARG A 163 -5.67 -23.76 -5.27
C ARG A 163 -4.43 -24.35 -5.92
N ASP A 164 -3.40 -24.57 -5.11
CA ASP A 164 -2.20 -25.27 -5.56
C ASP A 164 -2.49 -26.77 -5.67
N GLU A 165 -2.81 -27.25 -6.87
CA GLU A 165 -3.16 -28.64 -7.16
C GLU A 165 -2.00 -29.62 -6.90
N ASP A 166 -0.75 -29.14 -6.95
CA ASP A 166 0.46 -29.96 -6.79
C ASP A 166 0.85 -30.21 -5.32
N SER A 167 0.14 -29.58 -4.38
CA SER A 167 0.40 -29.75 -2.96
C SER A 167 -0.17 -31.08 -2.44
N SER A 168 0.64 -32.14 -2.53
CA SER A 168 0.40 -33.47 -1.93
C SER A 168 0.24 -33.48 -0.39
N ARG A 169 0.27 -32.30 0.25
CA ARG A 169 -0.07 -32.07 1.65
C ARG A 169 -1.28 -31.14 1.69
N PRO A 170 -2.27 -31.35 2.58
CA PRO A 170 -3.42 -30.46 2.77
C PRO A 170 -2.99 -29.17 3.50
N THR A 171 -1.97 -28.51 2.96
CA THR A 171 -1.51 -27.23 3.43
C THR A 171 -2.42 -26.23 2.77
N ALA A 172 -3.05 -25.35 3.55
CA ALA A 172 -3.96 -24.33 3.06
C ALA A 172 -3.25 -23.23 2.23
N ALA A 173 -2.13 -23.54 1.61
CA ALA A 173 -1.36 -22.66 0.75
C ALA A 173 -2.11 -22.48 -0.56
N PHE A 174 -2.24 -21.23 -0.98
CA PHE A 174 -2.70 -20.85 -2.31
C PHE A 174 -1.79 -19.76 -2.84
N SER A 175 -1.74 -19.64 -4.15
CA SER A 175 -1.03 -18.56 -4.81
C SER A 175 -2.00 -17.42 -5.06
N MET A 176 -1.69 -16.23 -4.54
CA MET A 176 -2.50 -15.04 -4.81
C MET A 176 -2.32 -14.65 -6.29
N ILE A 177 -3.41 -14.63 -7.04
CA ILE A 177 -3.45 -14.26 -8.46
C ILE A 177 -3.72 -12.75 -8.57
N ASN A 178 -4.68 -12.26 -7.79
CA ASN A 178 -5.22 -10.93 -7.95
C ASN A 178 -5.80 -10.35 -6.66
N TYR A 179 -6.15 -9.07 -6.66
CA TYR A 179 -6.75 -8.37 -5.54
C TYR A 179 -7.72 -7.29 -6.03
N LEU A 180 -8.93 -7.30 -5.47
CA LEU A 180 -10.05 -6.46 -5.85
C LEU A 180 -10.48 -5.61 -4.65
N ARG A 181 -10.92 -4.37 -4.87
CA ARG A 181 -11.43 -3.50 -3.81
C ARG A 181 -12.93 -3.66 -3.68
N ILE A 182 -13.41 -3.90 -2.46
CA ILE A 182 -14.83 -3.95 -2.14
C ILE A 182 -15.40 -2.54 -2.13
N VAL A 183 -16.43 -2.32 -2.94
CA VAL A 183 -17.18 -1.06 -3.02
C VAL A 183 -18.41 -1.11 -2.12
N SER A 184 -19.10 -2.25 -2.09
CA SER A 184 -20.27 -2.45 -1.22
C SER A 184 -20.55 -3.93 -1.00
N MET A 185 -21.32 -4.23 0.06
CA MET A 185 -21.94 -5.53 0.27
C MET A 185 -23.45 -5.36 0.32
N GLU A 186 -24.17 -6.22 -0.39
CA GLU A 186 -25.62 -6.31 -0.32
C GLU A 186 -25.99 -7.62 0.37
N GLU A 187 -26.49 -7.53 1.61
CA GLU A 187 -27.07 -8.69 2.28
C GLU A 187 -28.40 -9.03 1.59
N GLU A 188 -28.53 -10.22 1.02
CA GLU A 188 -29.86 -10.73 0.72
C GLU A 188 -30.65 -10.73 2.03
N ASN A 189 -31.82 -10.08 2.03
CA ASN A 189 -32.75 -10.07 3.16
C ASN A 189 -33.21 -11.51 3.48
N GLN A 190 -32.37 -12.27 4.17
CA GLN A 190 -32.76 -13.54 4.74
C GLN A 190 -33.80 -13.24 5.80
N SER A 191 -35.03 -13.69 5.52
CA SER A 191 -36.16 -13.59 6.42
C SER A 191 -35.76 -13.88 7.87
N ARG A 192 -36.29 -13.08 8.81
CA ARG A 192 -35.98 -13.02 10.25
C ARG A 192 -36.05 -14.35 11.04
N GLY A 193 -36.23 -15.51 10.42
CA GLY A 193 -36.45 -16.81 11.04
C GLY A 193 -35.22 -17.71 11.27
N GLY A 194 -33.99 -17.29 10.93
CA GLY A 194 -32.84 -18.22 10.89
C GLY A 194 -31.53 -17.77 11.52
N LYS A 195 -31.48 -16.69 12.30
CA LYS A 195 -30.22 -16.05 12.76
C LYS A 195 -29.32 -16.86 13.73
N ASN A 196 -29.65 -18.11 14.03
CA ASN A 196 -28.88 -18.93 14.98
C ASN A 196 -28.33 -20.19 14.31
N ARG A 197 -27.38 -20.07 13.38
CA ARG A 197 -26.41 -21.12 12.99
C ARG A 197 -25.65 -20.71 11.71
N ILE A 198 -24.69 -19.80 11.82
CA ILE A 198 -23.55 -19.83 10.89
C ILE A 198 -22.30 -19.69 11.76
N PRO A 199 -21.52 -20.77 11.95
CA PRO A 199 -20.20 -20.62 12.53
C PRO A 199 -19.35 -19.81 11.55
N GLU A 200 -18.84 -18.66 11.98
CA GLU A 200 -17.80 -17.93 11.25
C GLU A 200 -16.59 -18.86 11.13
N SER A 201 -16.41 -19.47 9.96
CA SER A 201 -15.22 -20.27 9.66
C SER A 201 -14.04 -19.32 9.40
N ASN A 202 -13.47 -18.79 10.48
CA ASN A 202 -12.19 -18.08 10.43
C ASN A 202 -11.09 -19.11 10.11
N ALA A 203 -10.75 -19.20 8.83
CA ALA A 203 -9.66 -20.04 8.36
C ALA A 203 -8.33 -19.31 8.56
N LYS A 204 -7.37 -19.95 9.23
CA LYS A 204 -5.99 -19.48 9.19
C LYS A 204 -5.40 -19.85 7.84
N VAL A 205 -4.85 -18.88 7.13
CA VAL A 205 -4.21 -19.13 5.84
C VAL A 205 -2.78 -18.58 5.84
N GLU A 206 -1.85 -19.40 5.38
CA GLU A 206 -0.49 -18.97 5.04
C GLU A 206 -0.50 -18.56 3.57
N CYS A 207 -0.39 -17.26 3.30
CA CYS A 207 -0.15 -16.73 1.97
C CYS A 207 1.35 -16.65 1.74
N ARG A 208 1.83 -17.10 0.58
CA ARG A 208 3.21 -16.86 0.16
C ARG A 208 3.22 -15.84 -0.96
N PHE A 209 3.99 -14.78 -0.75
CA PHE A 209 4.24 -13.75 -1.74
C PHE A 209 5.62 -14.06 -2.34
N ASN A 210 5.65 -14.45 -3.61
CA ASN A 210 6.89 -14.69 -4.36
C ASN A 210 7.36 -13.39 -5.03
#